data_AF-A0A8T5G314-F1
#
_entry.id   AF-A0A8T5G314-F1
#
_cell.length_a   1.000
_cell.length_b   1.000
_cell.length_c   1.000
_cell.angle_alpha   90.00
_cell.angle_beta   90.00
_cell.angle_gamma   90.00
#
_symmetry.space_group_name_H-M   'P 1'
#
loop_
_entity.id
_entity.type
_entity.pdbx_description
1 polymer ?
#
loop_
_entity_poly.entity_id
_entity_poly.type
_entity_poly.pdbx_seq_one_letter_code
_entity_poly.pdbx_strand_id
1 'polypeptide(L)'
;MTNSRSVFLILQFGLIALVLNNIFSIFGNLRNVLHLLLMINILLFIEIMNEKNWDYREFFLLANFMIVSYYAFSGLFFEIEKYMLNSVLAAILFNFLFSLFKKKKRKKKKKNNFKSVIEELNAIDDKKPIDIKIKQKEGKKEINIKEKMDNGFFVANSKSKIYHIEGCRYVDPIPMEKRVVFNKKSFAKKKGYKSCKLCKP
;
A
#
# COMPACT_ATOMS: atom_id res chain seq x y z
N MET A 1 32.61 -61.78 -5.89
CA MET A 1 33.20 -60.47 -6.27
C MET A 1 32.21 -59.38 -5.90
N THR A 2 32.39 -58.75 -4.74
CA THR A 2 31.62 -57.55 -4.37
C THR A 2 31.97 -56.44 -5.35
N ASN A 3 30.95 -55.87 -5.99
CA ASN A 3 31.08 -54.86 -7.02
C ASN A 3 31.82 -53.65 -6.43
N SER A 4 33.09 -53.44 -6.78
CA SER A 4 33.89 -52.28 -6.31
C SER A 4 33.18 -50.94 -6.54
N ARG A 5 32.25 -50.94 -7.50
CA ARG A 5 31.35 -49.85 -7.87
C ARG A 5 30.34 -49.47 -6.78
N SER A 6 29.74 -50.42 -6.06
CA SER A 6 28.80 -50.08 -4.98
C SER A 6 29.52 -49.51 -3.77
N VAL A 7 30.73 -50.00 -3.50
CA VAL A 7 31.60 -49.49 -2.43
C VAL A 7 32.02 -48.05 -2.71
N PHE A 8 32.35 -47.71 -3.96
CA PHE A 8 32.73 -46.35 -4.35
C PHE A 8 31.57 -45.35 -4.21
N LEU A 9 30.36 -45.74 -4.61
CA LEU A 9 29.16 -44.90 -4.46
C LEU A 9 28.81 -44.68 -2.99
N ILE A 10 28.84 -45.74 -2.17
CA ILE A 10 28.59 -45.63 -0.72
C ILE A 10 29.62 -44.69 -0.07
N LEU A 11 30.89 -44.78 -0.48
CA LEU A 11 31.94 -43.87 -0.02
C LEU A 11 31.69 -42.43 -0.46
N GLN A 12 31.29 -42.18 -1.70
CA GLN A 12 30.97 -40.82 -2.18
C GLN A 12 29.78 -40.23 -1.45
N PHE A 13 28.67 -40.97 -1.28
CA PHE A 13 27.52 -40.51 -0.52
C PHE A 13 27.85 -40.29 0.96
N GLY A 14 28.67 -41.16 1.55
CA GLY A 14 29.17 -41.01 2.92
C GLY A 14 30.02 -39.75 3.07
N LEU A 15 30.90 -39.47 2.12
CA LEU A 15 31.75 -38.26 2.14
C LEU A 15 30.92 -37.00 1.95
N ILE A 16 29.95 -37.00 1.03
CA ILE A 16 29.02 -35.89 0.79
C ILE A 16 28.19 -35.62 2.05
N ALA A 17 27.64 -36.66 2.69
CA ALA A 17 26.87 -36.51 3.93
C ALA A 17 27.74 -35.95 5.08
N LEU A 18 28.98 -36.40 5.20
CA LEU A 18 29.91 -35.96 6.24
C LEU A 18 30.39 -34.51 6.01
N VAL A 19 30.61 -34.13 4.75
CA VAL A 19 30.92 -32.75 4.34
C VAL A 19 29.71 -31.85 4.58
N LEU A 20 28.50 -32.27 4.21
CA LEU A 20 27.28 -31.51 4.46
C LEU A 20 27.02 -31.29 5.95
N ASN A 21 27.24 -32.30 6.79
CA ASN A 21 27.08 -32.19 8.25
C ASN A 21 28.07 -31.18 8.86
N ASN A 22 29.34 -31.22 8.43
CA ASN A 22 30.36 -30.28 8.89
C ASN A 22 30.14 -28.85 8.36
N ILE A 23 29.73 -28.70 7.10
CA ILE A 23 29.40 -27.39 6.51
C ILE A 23 28.21 -26.76 7.25
N PHE A 24 27.19 -27.55 7.61
CA PHE A 24 26.06 -27.04 8.38
C PHE A 24 26.49 -26.50 9.74
N SER A 25 27.43 -27.18 10.41
CA SER A 25 27.99 -26.75 11.68
C SER A 25 28.90 -25.52 11.58
N ILE A 26 29.62 -25.35 10.46
CA ILE A 26 30.62 -24.27 10.29
C ILE A 26 29.97 -23.00 9.75
N PHE A 27 29.06 -23.12 8.76
CA PHE A 27 28.55 -21.95 8.05
C PHE A 27 27.27 -21.38 8.66
N GLY A 28 26.59 -22.11 9.54
CA GLY A 28 25.42 -21.67 10.33
C GLY A 28 24.20 -21.18 9.53
N ASN A 29 24.34 -21.03 8.22
CA ASN A 29 23.38 -20.42 7.33
C ASN A 29 23.18 -21.37 6.15
N LEU A 30 22.00 -22.00 6.12
CA LEU A 30 21.51 -22.89 5.07
C LEU A 30 21.79 -22.33 3.67
N ARG A 31 21.72 -21.00 3.52
CA ARG A 31 22.02 -20.29 2.26
C ARG A 31 23.43 -20.54 1.73
N ASN A 32 24.45 -20.52 2.59
CA ASN A 32 25.84 -20.75 2.17
C ASN A 32 26.05 -22.20 1.71
N VAL A 33 25.38 -23.14 2.38
CA VAL A 33 25.37 -24.56 2.00
C VAL A 33 24.72 -24.72 0.62
N LEU A 34 23.59 -24.05 0.40
CA LEU A 34 22.88 -24.08 -0.88
C LEU A 34 23.74 -23.52 -2.03
N HIS A 35 24.44 -22.39 -1.80
CA HIS A 35 25.32 -21.79 -2.80
C HIS A 35 26.52 -22.69 -3.13
N LEU A 36 27.13 -23.32 -2.13
CA LEU A 36 28.22 -24.25 -2.35
C LEU A 36 27.76 -25.50 -3.13
N LEU A 37 26.60 -26.06 -2.77
CA LEU A 37 25.98 -27.17 -3.50
C LEU A 37 25.69 -26.80 -4.95
N LEU A 38 25.18 -25.58 -5.20
CA LEU A 38 24.96 -25.08 -6.56
C LEU A 38 26.27 -24.99 -7.35
N MET A 39 27.34 -24.48 -6.75
CA MET A 39 28.66 -24.39 -7.38
C MET A 39 29.22 -25.76 -7.73
N ILE A 40 29.16 -26.72 -6.79
CA ILE A 40 29.60 -28.11 -7.03
C ILE A 40 28.79 -28.73 -8.17
N ASN A 41 27.47 -28.54 -8.18
CA ASN A 41 26.61 -29.02 -9.26
C ASN A 41 26.99 -28.43 -10.61
N ILE A 42 27.26 -27.13 -10.70
CA ILE A 42 27.65 -26.47 -11.96
C ILE A 42 28.98 -27.06 -12.47
N LEU A 43 29.94 -27.31 -11.59
CA LEU A 43 31.22 -27.93 -11.97
C LEU A 43 31.02 -29.35 -12.51
N LEU A 44 30.21 -30.17 -11.84
CA LEU A 44 29.86 -31.51 -12.32
C LEU A 44 29.14 -31.47 -13.67
N PHE A 45 28.25 -30.49 -13.89
CA PHE A 45 27.59 -30.31 -15.17
C PHE A 45 28.58 -29.97 -16.29
N ILE A 46 29.53 -29.06 -16.05
CA ILE A 46 30.56 -28.72 -17.05
C ILE A 46 31.39 -29.96 -17.41
N GLU A 47 31.74 -30.79 -16.42
CA GLU A 47 32.49 -32.02 -16.64
C GLU A 47 31.70 -33.03 -17.49
N ILE A 48 30.41 -33.25 -17.18
CA ILE A 48 29.51 -34.10 -17.97
C ILE A 48 29.35 -33.56 -19.40
N MET A 49 29.24 -32.25 -19.57
CA MET A 49 29.08 -31.63 -20.90
C MET A 49 30.34 -31.75 -21.77
N ASN A 50 31.52 -32.00 -21.18
CA ASN A 50 32.77 -32.17 -21.91
C ASN A 50 33.01 -33.62 -22.39
N GLU A 51 32.23 -34.60 -21.91
CA GLU A 51 32.27 -35.98 -22.39
C GLU A 51 31.73 -36.05 -23.83
N LYS A 52 32.51 -36.66 -24.73
CA LYS A 52 32.15 -36.77 -26.16
C LYS A 52 31.14 -37.87 -26.45
N ASN A 53 31.09 -38.91 -25.62
CA ASN A 53 30.22 -40.06 -25.81
C ASN A 53 29.41 -40.29 -24.54
N TRP A 54 28.11 -40.04 -24.63
CA TRP A 54 27.22 -40.16 -23.47
C TRP A 54 26.69 -41.59 -23.38
N ASP A 55 26.91 -42.24 -22.24
CA ASP A 55 26.30 -43.50 -21.86
C ASP A 55 25.19 -43.26 -20.81
N TYR A 56 24.51 -44.33 -20.38
CA TYR A 56 23.40 -44.24 -19.41
C TYR A 56 23.80 -43.58 -18.08
N ARG A 57 25.08 -43.62 -17.70
CA ARG A 57 25.66 -42.97 -16.53
C ARG A 57 25.60 -41.46 -16.65
N GLU A 58 26.02 -40.89 -17.76
CA GLU A 58 25.99 -39.44 -17.99
C GLU A 58 24.55 -38.92 -17.97
N PHE A 59 23.61 -39.67 -18.56
CA PHE A 59 22.17 -39.34 -18.46
C PHE A 59 21.66 -39.38 -17.02
N PHE A 60 22.05 -40.39 -16.23
CA PHE A 60 21.66 -40.48 -14.82
C PHE A 60 22.26 -39.35 -13.98
N LEU A 61 23.53 -38.99 -14.22
CA LEU A 61 24.18 -37.87 -13.55
C LEU A 61 23.53 -36.53 -13.92
N LEU A 62 23.19 -36.34 -15.19
CA LEU A 62 22.45 -35.16 -15.65
C LEU A 62 21.07 -35.07 -14.99
N ALA A 63 20.33 -36.18 -14.90
CA ALA A 63 19.04 -36.22 -14.22
C ALA A 63 19.15 -35.84 -12.75
N ASN A 64 20.16 -36.37 -12.03
CA ASN A 64 20.43 -35.98 -10.65
C ASN A 64 20.80 -34.50 -10.53
N PHE A 65 21.65 -33.98 -11.43
CA PHE A 65 21.98 -32.57 -11.48
C PHE A 65 20.73 -31.70 -11.63
N MET A 66 19.80 -32.07 -12.52
CA MET A 66 18.55 -31.35 -12.74
C MET A 66 17.67 -31.34 -11.47
N ILE A 67 17.56 -32.48 -10.79
CA ILE A 67 16.79 -32.62 -9.55
C ILE A 67 17.39 -31.75 -8.44
N VAL A 68 18.70 -31.86 -8.19
CA VAL A 68 19.35 -31.10 -7.11
C VAL A 68 19.33 -29.60 -7.43
N SER A 69 19.53 -29.21 -8.70
CA SER A 69 19.41 -27.82 -9.13
C SER A 69 17.99 -27.29 -8.92
N TYR A 70 16.96 -28.06 -9.27
CA TYR A 70 15.57 -27.68 -9.01
C TYR A 70 15.31 -27.40 -7.52
N TYR A 71 15.75 -28.29 -6.63
CA TYR A 71 15.59 -28.07 -5.19
C TYR A 71 16.37 -26.85 -4.70
N ALA A 72 17.61 -26.65 -5.15
CA ALA A 72 18.39 -25.46 -4.80
C ALA A 72 17.71 -24.16 -5.28
N PHE A 73 17.23 -24.12 -6.53
CA PHE A 73 16.51 -22.96 -7.05
C PHE A 73 15.19 -22.72 -6.31
N SER A 74 14.45 -23.78 -5.97
CA SER A 74 13.22 -23.64 -5.18
C SER A 74 13.48 -23.03 -3.81
N GLY A 75 14.55 -23.45 -3.12
CA GLY A 75 14.97 -22.86 -1.84
C GLY A 75 15.33 -21.39 -1.94
N LEU A 76 16.09 -21.00 -2.98
CA LEU A 76 16.39 -19.59 -3.25
C LEU A 76 15.14 -18.78 -3.55
N PHE A 77 14.19 -19.35 -4.30
CA PHE A 77 12.93 -18.67 -4.64
C PHE A 77 12.09 -18.38 -3.38
N PHE A 78 11.98 -19.33 -2.46
CA PHE A 78 11.32 -19.11 -1.17
C PHE A 78 11.97 -18.00 -0.34
N GLU A 79 13.30 -17.89 -0.35
CA GLU A 79 13.97 -16.78 0.31
C GLU A 79 13.62 -15.44 -0.34
N ILE A 80 13.63 -15.37 -1.68
CA ILE A 80 13.25 -14.16 -2.42
C ILE A 80 11.82 -13.75 -2.09
N GLU A 81 10.87 -14.69 -2.06
CA GLU A 81 9.50 -14.42 -1.65
C GLU A 81 9.41 -13.86 -0.23
N LYS A 82 10.18 -14.43 0.71
CA LYS A 82 10.25 -13.94 2.09
C LYS A 82 10.82 -12.51 2.16
N TYR A 83 11.85 -12.19 1.39
CA TYR A 83 12.40 -10.83 1.30
C TYR A 83 11.42 -9.85 0.66
N MET A 84 10.72 -10.25 -0.40
CA MET A 84 9.67 -9.45 -1.03
C MET A 84 8.54 -9.16 -0.05
N LEU A 85 8.04 -10.19 0.65
CA LEU A 85 6.99 -10.03 1.66
C LEU A 85 7.44 -9.09 2.80
N ASN A 86 8.66 -9.28 3.31
CA ASN A 86 9.22 -8.42 4.36
C ASN A 86 9.40 -6.97 3.91
N SER A 87 9.82 -6.73 2.67
CA SER A 87 9.98 -5.36 2.14
C SER A 87 8.62 -4.67 1.95
N VAL A 88 7.60 -5.39 1.49
CA VAL A 88 6.22 -4.89 1.41
C VAL A 88 5.69 -4.56 2.81
N LEU A 89 5.89 -5.44 3.78
CA LEU A 89 5.48 -5.20 5.17
C LEU A 89 6.19 -3.97 5.75
N ALA A 90 7.50 -3.83 5.52
CA ALA A 90 8.27 -2.68 5.95
C ALA A 90 7.75 -1.38 5.30
N ALA A 91 7.40 -1.41 4.02
CA ALA A 91 6.81 -0.26 3.33
C ALA A 91 5.43 0.14 3.90
N ILE A 92 4.59 -0.85 4.25
CA ILE A 92 3.30 -0.63 4.91
C ILE A 92 3.51 0.02 6.29
N LEU A 93 4.40 -0.55 7.10
CA LEU A 93 4.74 -0.01 8.42
C LEU A 93 5.33 1.41 8.33
N PHE A 94 6.20 1.65 7.36
CA PHE A 94 6.76 2.98 7.10
C PHE A 94 5.68 3.99 6.75
N ASN A 95 4.77 3.64 5.84
CA ASN A 95 3.62 4.49 5.49
C ASN A 95 2.70 4.76 6.68
N PHE A 96 2.47 3.75 7.53
CA PHE A 96 1.69 3.89 8.75
C PHE A 96 2.35 4.85 9.75
N LEU A 97 3.64 4.65 10.04
CA LEU A 97 4.41 5.54 10.91
C LEU A 97 4.42 6.98 10.37
N PHE A 98 4.63 7.14 9.06
CA PHE A 98 4.61 8.44 8.41
C PHE A 98 3.25 9.15 8.53
N SER A 99 2.15 8.39 8.48
CA SER A 99 0.79 8.90 8.74
C SER A 99 0.62 9.43 10.16
N LEU A 100 1.19 8.73 11.17
CA LEU A 100 1.18 9.19 12.56
C LEU A 100 1.94 10.52 12.72
N PHE A 101 3.09 10.66 12.07
CA PHE A 101 3.86 11.92 12.10
C PHE A 101 3.10 13.09 11.44
N LYS A 102 2.38 12.85 10.33
CA LYS A 102 1.55 13.86 9.66
C LYS A 102 0.42 14.36 10.57
N LYS A 103 -0.23 13.48 11.35
CA LYS A 103 -1.27 13.89 12.31
C LYS A 103 -0.74 14.86 13.38
N LYS A 104 0.49 14.65 13.86
CA LYS A 104 1.10 15.52 14.88
C LYS A 104 1.35 16.95 14.37
N LYS A 105 1.81 17.10 13.11
CA LYS A 105 2.01 18.41 12.48
C LYS A 105 0.69 19.19 12.29
N ARG A 106 -0.40 18.51 11.93
CA ARG A 106 -1.72 19.15 11.77
C ARG A 106 -2.28 19.70 13.09
N LYS A 107 -2.10 18.99 14.21
CA LYS A 107 -2.51 19.48 15.54
C LYS A 107 -1.71 20.73 15.96
N LYS A 108 -0.41 20.79 15.68
CA LYS A 108 0.42 21.97 15.99
C LYS A 108 0.01 23.20 15.17
N LYS A 109 -0.29 23.04 13.88
CA LYS A 109 -0.74 24.15 13.02
C LYS A 109 -2.13 24.67 13.42
N LYS A 110 -3.06 23.80 13.81
CA LYS A 110 -4.40 24.22 14.30
C LYS A 110 -4.33 24.99 15.63
N LYS A 111 -3.39 24.62 16.52
CA LYS A 111 -3.18 25.34 17.79
C LYS A 111 -2.63 26.75 17.58
N ASN A 112 -1.76 26.94 16.58
CA ASN A 112 -1.20 28.27 16.28
C ASN A 112 -2.25 29.21 15.64
N ASN A 113 -3.11 28.71 14.73
CA ASN A 113 -4.19 29.53 14.15
C ASN A 113 -5.28 29.90 15.16
N PHE A 114 -5.57 29.05 16.15
CA PHE A 114 -6.57 29.39 17.17
C PHE A 114 -6.05 30.48 18.12
N LYS A 115 -4.74 30.47 18.41
CA LYS A 115 -4.12 31.49 19.27
C LYS A 115 -4.14 32.87 18.61
N SER A 116 -3.84 32.96 17.31
CA SER A 116 -3.88 34.24 16.59
C SER A 116 -5.29 34.83 16.47
N VAL A 117 -6.32 33.99 16.32
CA VAL A 117 -7.73 34.45 16.27
C VAL A 117 -8.20 34.96 17.64
N ILE A 118 -7.75 34.37 18.74
CA ILE A 118 -8.06 34.88 20.10
C ILE A 118 -7.34 36.21 20.35
N GLU A 119 -6.09 36.36 19.90
CA GLU A 119 -5.36 37.63 20.01
C GLU A 119 -6.02 38.75 19.19
N GLU A 120 -6.57 38.46 18.00
CA GLU A 120 -7.37 39.44 17.23
C GLU A 120 -8.71 39.80 17.89
N LEU A 121 -9.43 38.81 18.47
CA LEU A 121 -10.71 39.06 19.13
C LEU A 121 -10.54 39.91 20.41
N ASN A 122 -9.53 39.63 21.21
CA ASN A 122 -9.26 40.39 22.43
C ASN A 122 -8.80 41.83 22.15
N ALA A 123 -8.27 42.12 20.95
CA ALA A 123 -7.92 43.47 20.53
C ALA A 123 -9.13 44.33 20.08
N ILE A 124 -10.32 43.72 19.94
CA ILE A 124 -11.54 44.40 19.49
C ILE A 124 -12.41 44.85 20.68
N ASP A 125 -12.26 44.24 21.86
CA ASP A 125 -13.08 44.52 23.05
C ASP A 125 -12.83 45.90 23.71
N ASP A 126 -11.85 46.67 23.27
CA ASP A 126 -11.68 48.07 23.71
C ASP A 126 -12.53 49.08 22.92
N LYS A 127 -13.32 48.65 21.92
CA LYS A 127 -14.22 49.55 21.20
C LYS A 127 -15.58 49.65 21.88
N LYS A 128 -15.73 50.78 22.57
CA LYS A 128 -16.93 51.45 23.09
C LYS A 128 -18.27 50.90 22.54
N PRO A 129 -19.25 50.58 23.41
CA PRO A 129 -20.50 49.96 23.01
C PRO A 129 -21.24 50.81 21.98
N ILE A 130 -21.55 50.19 20.84
CA ILE A 130 -22.38 50.77 19.79
C ILE A 130 -23.84 50.46 20.15
N ASP A 131 -24.59 51.50 20.52
CA ASP A 131 -26.04 51.43 20.72
C ASP A 131 -26.75 51.19 19.39
N ILE A 132 -26.95 49.91 19.04
CA ILE A 132 -27.75 49.51 17.89
C ILE A 132 -29.21 49.46 18.33
N LYS A 133 -29.95 50.55 18.07
CA LYS A 133 -31.42 50.57 18.15
C LYS A 133 -32.01 49.73 17.02
N ILE A 134 -32.27 48.45 17.29
CA ILE A 134 -32.99 47.55 16.38
C ILE A 134 -34.49 47.91 16.44
N LYS A 135 -34.98 48.60 15.41
CA LYS A 135 -36.42 48.72 15.15
C LYS A 135 -36.94 47.39 14.61
N GLN A 136 -37.56 46.60 15.48
CA GLN A 136 -38.37 45.46 15.08
C GLN A 136 -39.61 45.98 14.32
N LYS A 137 -39.64 45.74 13.01
CA LYS A 137 -40.86 45.84 12.20
C LYS A 137 -41.45 44.45 12.09
N GLU A 138 -42.49 44.21 12.89
CA GLU A 138 -43.35 43.04 12.78
C GLU A 138 -44.09 43.09 11.43
N GLY A 139 -43.66 42.25 10.51
CA GLY A 139 -44.37 41.99 9.26
C GLY A 139 -44.39 40.50 9.04
N LYS A 140 -45.49 39.85 9.45
CA LYS A 140 -45.81 38.47 9.10
C LYS A 140 -45.88 38.35 7.58
N LYS A 141 -44.76 37.94 6.98
CA LYS A 141 -44.73 37.41 5.61
C LYS A 141 -45.08 35.94 5.71
N GLU A 142 -46.17 35.53 5.06
CA GLU A 142 -46.46 34.14 4.79
C GLU A 142 -45.30 33.57 3.96
N ILE A 143 -44.43 32.80 4.62
CA ILE A 143 -43.31 32.14 3.98
C ILE A 143 -43.91 30.99 3.18
N ASN A 144 -43.96 31.18 1.87
CA ASN A 144 -44.33 30.16 0.91
C ASN A 144 -43.37 28.96 1.10
N ILE A 145 -43.87 27.86 1.67
CA ILE A 145 -43.07 26.72 2.19
C ILE A 145 -42.15 26.09 1.11
N LYS A 146 -42.42 26.34 -0.18
CA LYS A 146 -41.57 25.92 -1.30
C LYS A 146 -40.17 26.55 -1.31
N GLU A 147 -39.96 27.75 -0.75
CA GLU A 147 -38.62 28.37 -0.74
C GLU A 147 -37.67 27.77 0.29
N LYS A 148 -38.20 27.13 1.33
CA LYS A 148 -37.37 26.62 2.44
C LYS A 148 -36.51 25.40 2.04
N MET A 149 -36.93 24.67 1.00
CA MET A 149 -36.19 23.50 0.48
C MET A 149 -35.11 23.86 -0.56
N ASP A 150 -35.07 25.10 -1.04
CA ASP A 150 -34.16 25.49 -2.11
C ASP A 150 -32.80 25.96 -1.58
N ASN A 151 -32.73 26.32 -0.29
CA ASN A 151 -31.55 26.81 0.39
C ASN A 151 -30.83 25.66 1.12
N GLY A 152 -29.54 25.48 0.83
CA GLY A 152 -28.70 24.45 1.43
C GLY A 152 -27.33 24.40 0.76
N PHE A 153 -26.35 23.78 1.40
CA PHE A 153 -25.04 23.56 0.80
C PHE A 153 -25.07 22.31 -0.09
N PHE A 154 -24.90 22.53 -1.39
CA PHE A 154 -24.86 21.47 -2.39
C PHE A 154 -23.45 21.40 -3.00
N VAL A 155 -22.87 20.20 -3.03
CA VAL A 155 -21.56 19.95 -3.63
C VAL A 155 -21.75 19.18 -4.92
N ALA A 156 -21.20 19.69 -6.01
CA ALA A 156 -21.27 19.10 -7.33
C ALA A 156 -19.88 18.75 -7.87
N ASN A 157 -19.83 17.75 -8.76
CA ASN A 157 -18.62 17.40 -9.49
C ASN A 157 -18.65 18.04 -10.89
N SER A 158 -17.67 18.89 -11.20
CA SER A 158 -17.59 19.64 -12.47
C SER A 158 -17.57 18.73 -13.71
N LYS A 159 -17.02 17.52 -13.60
CA LYS A 159 -16.93 16.55 -14.71
C LYS A 159 -18.27 15.83 -14.95
N SER A 160 -18.85 15.24 -13.90
CA SER A 160 -20.09 14.44 -14.03
C SER A 160 -21.36 15.27 -14.12
N LYS A 161 -21.28 16.55 -13.72
CA LYS A 161 -22.41 17.46 -13.56
C LYS A 161 -23.52 16.91 -12.64
N ILE A 162 -23.16 16.13 -11.62
CA ILE A 162 -24.08 15.64 -10.58
C ILE A 162 -23.84 16.43 -9.29
N TYR A 163 -24.91 16.90 -8.65
CA TYR A 163 -24.85 17.59 -7.35
C TYR A 163 -25.50 16.77 -6.22
N HIS A 164 -24.97 16.96 -5.01
CA HIS A 164 -25.27 16.22 -3.80
C HIS A 164 -25.48 17.18 -2.62
N ILE A 165 -26.23 16.76 -1.59
CA ILE A 165 -26.27 17.45 -0.28
C ILE A 165 -24.92 17.29 0.43
N GLU A 166 -24.51 18.30 1.19
CA GLU A 166 -23.39 18.20 2.14
C GLU A 166 -23.57 16.98 3.08
N GLY A 167 -22.60 16.06 3.07
CA GLY A 167 -22.66 14.80 3.84
C GLY A 167 -23.09 13.56 3.06
N CYS A 168 -23.43 13.67 1.76
CA CYS A 168 -23.68 12.49 0.94
C CYS A 168 -22.39 11.67 0.73
N ARG A 169 -22.47 10.33 0.83
CA ARG A 169 -21.34 9.38 0.66
C ARG A 169 -20.51 9.59 -0.62
N TYR A 170 -21.13 10.11 -1.68
CA TYR A 170 -20.46 10.37 -2.96
C TYR A 170 -19.69 11.69 -3.00
N VAL A 171 -19.82 12.55 -1.99
CA VAL A 171 -19.09 13.83 -1.91
C VAL A 171 -17.64 13.60 -1.54
N ASP A 172 -17.37 12.72 -0.58
CA ASP A 172 -16.03 12.41 -0.07
C ASP A 172 -15.02 12.04 -1.17
N PRO A 173 -15.32 11.12 -2.12
CA PRO A 173 -14.37 10.75 -3.17
C PRO A 173 -14.19 11.82 -4.26
N ILE A 174 -14.96 12.92 -4.29
CA ILE A 174 -14.78 13.97 -5.29
C ILE A 174 -13.50 14.74 -4.96
N PRO A 175 -12.50 14.82 -5.88
CA PRO A 175 -11.30 15.63 -5.67
C PRO A 175 -11.65 17.11 -5.50
N MET A 176 -10.95 17.83 -4.61
CA MET A 176 -11.24 19.24 -4.30
C MET A 176 -11.24 20.13 -5.55
N GLU A 177 -10.32 19.92 -6.47
CA GLU A 177 -10.21 20.64 -7.75
C GLU A 177 -11.45 20.52 -8.65
N LYS A 178 -12.23 19.46 -8.46
CA LYS A 178 -13.44 19.18 -9.25
C LYS A 178 -14.72 19.48 -8.48
N ARG A 179 -14.65 19.97 -7.24
CA ARG A 179 -15.82 20.33 -6.43
C ARG A 179 -16.30 21.73 -6.80
N VAL A 180 -17.59 21.86 -7.03
CA VAL A 180 -18.29 23.14 -7.20
C VAL A 180 -19.36 23.20 -6.12
N VAL A 181 -19.36 24.25 -5.31
CA VAL A 181 -20.31 24.42 -4.20
C VAL A 181 -21.39 25.42 -4.60
N PHE A 182 -22.65 25.08 -4.31
CA PHE A 182 -23.82 25.92 -4.53
C PHE A 182 -24.59 26.09 -3.22
N ASN A 183 -25.08 27.31 -2.98
CA ASN A 183 -25.92 27.60 -1.81
C ASN A 183 -27.42 27.42 -2.09
N LYS A 184 -27.77 27.18 -3.37
CA LYS A 184 -29.13 27.00 -3.85
C LYS A 184 -29.23 25.88 -4.88
N LYS A 185 -30.23 25.01 -4.71
CA LYS A 185 -30.51 23.90 -5.63
C LYS A 185 -30.89 24.40 -7.03
N SER A 186 -31.75 25.41 -7.09
CA SER A 186 -32.18 26.04 -8.35
C SER A 186 -31.01 26.56 -9.18
N PHE A 187 -29.95 27.07 -8.54
CA PHE A 187 -28.76 27.55 -9.24
C PHE A 187 -27.94 26.42 -9.87
N ALA A 188 -27.80 25.28 -9.17
CA ALA A 188 -27.17 24.09 -9.72
C ALA A 188 -27.93 23.57 -10.96
N LYS A 189 -29.27 23.53 -10.88
CA LYS A 189 -30.13 23.10 -12.00
C LYS A 189 -30.04 24.06 -13.20
N LYS A 190 -30.04 25.38 -12.96
CA LYS A 190 -29.84 26.39 -14.02
C LYS A 190 -28.50 26.23 -14.73
N LYS A 191 -27.45 25.80 -14.03
CA LYS A 191 -26.13 25.49 -14.61
C LYS A 191 -26.05 24.12 -15.31
N GLY A 192 -27.17 23.40 -15.43
CA GLY A 192 -27.25 22.11 -16.13
C GLY A 192 -26.76 20.92 -15.30
N TYR A 193 -26.68 21.04 -13.97
CA TYR A 193 -26.35 19.93 -13.09
C TYR A 193 -27.58 19.08 -12.76
N LYS A 194 -27.40 17.76 -12.68
CA LYS A 194 -28.43 16.77 -12.35
C LYS A 194 -28.37 16.42 -10.86
N SER A 195 -29.53 16.20 -10.25
CA SER A 195 -29.59 15.77 -8.85
C SER A 195 -29.10 14.33 -8.70
N CYS A 196 -28.39 14.05 -7.62
CA CYS A 196 -28.04 12.68 -7.26
C CYS A 196 -29.30 11.83 -7.02
N LYS A 197 -29.33 10.61 -7.59
CA LYS A 197 -30.45 9.68 -7.44
C LYS A 197 -30.65 9.16 -6.01
N LEU A 198 -29.59 9.18 -5.21
CA LEU A 198 -29.59 8.58 -3.86
C LEU A 198 -29.94 9.60 -2.78
N CYS A 199 -29.25 10.75 -2.71
CA CYS A 199 -29.58 11.77 -1.71
C CYS A 199 -30.78 12.64 -2.09
N LYS A 200 -31.27 12.56 -3.34
CA LYS A 200 -32.44 13.29 -3.87
C LYS A 200 -32.58 14.70 -3.27
N PRO A 201 -31.54 15.54 -3.41
CA PRO A 201 -31.59 16.94 -2.96
C PRO A 201 -32.74 17.66 -3.62
#